data_AF-A0A940YX18-F1
#
_entry.id   AF-A0A940YX18-F1
#
_cell.length_a   1.000
_cell.length_b   1.000
_cell.length_c   1.000
_cell.angle_alpha   90.00
_cell.angle_beta   90.00
_cell.angle_gamma   90.00
#
_symmetry.space_group_name_H-M   'P 1'
#
loop_
_entity.id
_entity.type
_entity.pdbx_description
1 polymer ?
#
loop_
_entity_poly.entity_id
_entity_poly.type
_entity_poly.pdbx_seq_one_letter_code
_entity_poly.pdbx_strand_id
1 'polypeptide(L)' 'MLLCMASNQQTRPGIGELAKDIASGRVGVVMGETGGRVQIRPVGGGVEWDAMPDNVVAPGAREELSARVAIANGNSRSRL' A
#
# COMPACT_ATOMS: atom_id res chain seq x y z
N MET A 1 -1.27 -4.77 26.67
CA MET A 1 -1.22 -3.86 25.49
C MET A 1 -0.95 -4.75 24.29
N LEU A 2 -1.99 -5.04 23.51
CA LEU A 2 -2.06 -6.17 22.60
C LEU A 2 -1.20 -5.91 21.36
N LEU A 3 -0.09 -6.64 21.22
CA LEU A 3 0.64 -6.78 19.96
C LEU A 3 -0.21 -7.69 19.07
N CYS A 4 -1.07 -7.10 18.24
CA CYS A 4 -1.92 -7.87 17.33
C CYS A 4 -1.03 -8.67 16.38
N MET A 5 -0.98 -9.97 16.63
CA MET A 5 -0.28 -10.96 15.83
C MET A 5 -0.81 -10.91 14.40
N ALA A 6 0.12 -10.82 13.44
CA ALA A 6 -0.14 -10.98 12.02
C ALA A 6 -0.79 -12.36 11.77
N SER A 7 -2.12 -12.36 11.64
CA SER A 7 -2.86 -13.54 11.22
C SER A 7 -2.61 -13.74 9.72
N ASN A 8 -1.88 -14.79 9.39
CA ASN A 8 -1.50 -15.21 8.05
C ASN A 8 -2.70 -15.81 7.27
N GLN A 9 -3.90 -15.26 7.44
CA GLN A 9 -5.10 -15.53 6.66
C GLN A 9 -5.27 -14.29 5.78
N GLN A 10 -4.64 -14.30 4.61
CA GLN A 10 -4.47 -13.12 3.76
C GLN A 10 -5.79 -12.74 3.07
N THR A 11 -6.73 -12.25 3.88
CA THR A 11 -7.76 -11.35 3.41
C THR A 11 -7.03 -10.17 2.80
N ARG A 12 -7.31 -9.94 1.53
CA ARG A 12 -6.82 -8.83 0.72
C ARG A 12 -6.77 -7.51 1.52
N PRO A 13 -5.71 -6.69 1.38
CA PRO A 13 -5.59 -5.44 2.13
C PRO A 13 -6.86 -4.59 2.05
N GLY A 14 -7.33 -4.14 3.21
CA GLY A 14 -8.52 -3.31 3.35
C GLY A 14 -8.27 -1.85 2.95
N ILE A 15 -9.36 -1.09 2.82
CA ILE A 15 -9.28 0.36 2.57
C ILE A 15 -8.49 1.04 3.69
N GLY A 16 -7.51 1.87 3.33
CA GLY A 16 -6.57 2.53 4.24
C GLY A 16 -5.32 1.72 4.55
N GLU A 17 -5.23 0.45 4.13
CA GLU A 17 -4.06 -0.39 4.34
C GLU A 17 -3.06 -0.30 3.20
N LEU A 18 -1.79 -0.61 3.52
CA LEU A 18 -0.75 -0.74 2.52
C LEU A 18 -0.96 -2.00 1.68
N ALA A 19 -0.84 -1.83 0.38
CA ALA A 19 -0.99 -2.84 -0.63
C ALA A 19 0.19 -2.79 -1.60
N LYS A 20 0.62 -3.97 -2.05
CA LYS A 20 1.49 -4.15 -3.19
C LYS A 20 0.65 -4.66 -4.36
N ASP A 21 0.73 -3.94 -5.48
CA ASP A 21 0.28 -4.45 -6.76
C ASP A 21 1.43 -5.25 -7.39
N ILE A 22 1.28 -6.57 -7.44
CA ILE A 22 2.34 -7.46 -7.97
C ILE A 22 2.52 -7.33 -9.49
N ALA A 23 1.52 -6.84 -10.22
CA ALA A 23 1.62 -6.69 -11.67
C ALA A 23 2.50 -5.51 -12.06
N SER A 24 2.42 -4.40 -11.31
CA SER A 24 3.26 -3.21 -11.54
C SER A 24 4.48 -3.13 -10.61
N GLY A 25 4.52 -3.96 -9.56
CA GLY A 25 5.54 -3.91 -8.51
C GLY A 25 5.41 -2.68 -7.59
N ARG A 26 4.33 -1.92 -7.68
CA ARG A 26 4.13 -0.66 -6.95
C ARG A 26 3.50 -0.92 -5.59
N VAL A 27 3.85 -0.09 -4.61
CA VAL A 27 3.27 -0.11 -3.26
C VAL A 27 2.53 1.20 -3.01
N GLY A 28 1.33 1.10 -2.46
CA GLY A 28 0.47 2.23 -2.15
C GLY A 28 -0.57 1.89 -1.09
N VAL A 29 -1.47 2.82 -0.83
CA VAL A 29 -2.57 2.67 0.11
C VAL A 29 -3.86 2.38 -0.66
N VAL A 30 -4.61 1.37 -0.23
CA VAL A 30 -5.93 1.06 -0.82
C VAL A 30 -6.89 2.20 -0.50
N MET A 31 -7.48 2.81 -1.51
CA MET A 31 -8.44 3.90 -1.37
C MET A 31 -9.89 3.42 -1.48
N GLY A 32 -10.11 2.31 -2.19
CA GLY A 32 -11.44 1.76 -2.41
C GLY A 32 -11.45 0.68 -3.48
N GLU A 33 -12.61 0.09 -3.69
CA GLU A 33 -12.88 -0.82 -4.82
C GLU A 33 -14.07 -0.28 -5.62
N THR A 34 -13.94 -0.23 -6.94
CA THR A 34 -15.01 0.21 -7.86
C THR A 34 -14.88 -0.50 -9.18
N GLY A 35 -16.01 -0.96 -9.74
CA GLY A 35 -16.02 -1.65 -11.03
C GLY A 35 -15.16 -2.92 -11.08
N GLY A 36 -14.98 -3.60 -9.94
CA GLY A 36 -14.13 -4.79 -9.84
C GLY A 36 -12.62 -4.48 -9.85
N ARG A 37 -12.23 -3.22 -9.65
CA ARG A 37 -10.82 -2.80 -9.55
C ARG A 37 -10.58 -2.14 -8.20
N VAL A 38 -9.39 -2.33 -7.66
CA VAL A 38 -8.97 -1.63 -6.44
C VAL A 38 -8.15 -0.41 -6.80
N GLN A 39 -8.60 0.74 -6.30
CA GLN A 39 -7.90 2.01 -6.42
C GLN A 39 -6.82 2.08 -5.35
N ILE A 40 -5.58 2.32 -5.78
CA ILE A 40 -4.42 2.43 -4.90
C ILE A 40 -3.78 3.80 -5.12
N ARG A 41 -3.45 4.49 -4.03
CA ARG A 41 -2.73 5.77 -4.05
C ARG A 41 -1.27 5.57 -3.66
N PRO A 42 -0.31 6.21 -4.33
CA PRO A 42 1.09 6.14 -3.91
C PRO A 42 1.26 6.73 -2.51
N VAL A 43 2.11 6.11 -1.69
CA VAL A 43 2.27 6.50 -0.28
C VAL A 43 2.85 7.92 -0.11
N GLY A 44 3.65 8.39 -1.07
CA GLY A 44 4.18 9.75 -1.13
C GLY A 44 3.26 10.78 -1.80
N GLY A 45 2.02 10.41 -2.14
CA GLY A 45 1.14 11.20 -2.99
C GLY A 45 1.40 11.00 -4.49
N GLY A 46 0.53 11.55 -5.33
CA GLY A 46 0.53 11.35 -6.78
C GLY A 46 -0.78 10.77 -7.29
N VAL A 47 -0.75 10.28 -8.53
CA VAL A 47 -1.94 9.80 -9.24
C VAL A 47 -2.30 8.39 -8.75
N GLU A 48 -3.58 8.19 -8.41
CA GLU A 48 -4.13 6.87 -8.09
C GLU A 48 -4.08 5.96 -9.31
N TRP A 49 -3.94 4.66 -9.08
CA TRP A 49 -4.01 3.67 -10.14
C TRP A 49 -4.96 2.54 -9.77
N ASP A 50 -5.54 1.94 -10.80
CA ASP A 50 -6.38 0.76 -10.67
C ASP A 50 -5.55 -0.51 -10.74
N ALA A 51 -5.69 -1.36 -9.72
CA ALA A 51 -5.11 -2.69 -9.67
C ALA A 51 -6.21 -3.77 -9.77
N MET A 52 -5.85 -4.88 -10.42
CA MET A 52 -6.73 -6.05 -10.44
C MET A 52 -6.81 -6.69 -9.07
N PRO A 53 -7.99 -7.22 -8.68
CA PRO A 53 -8.15 -7.81 -7.38
C PRO A 53 -7.10 -8.80 -6.95
N ASP A 54 -6.88 -9.79 -7.80
CA ASP A 54 -5.96 -10.89 -7.54
C ASP A 54 -4.49 -10.47 -7.46
N ASN A 55 -4.16 -9.26 -7.89
CA ASN A 55 -2.79 -8.73 -7.86
C ASN A 55 -2.50 -7.88 -6.61
N VAL A 56 -3.50 -7.60 -5.79
CA VAL A 56 -3.36 -6.75 -4.60
C VAL A 56 -3.09 -7.62 -3.38
N VAL A 57 -1.86 -7.55 -2.88
CA VAL A 57 -1.41 -8.33 -1.71
C VAL A 57 -0.87 -7.42 -0.62
N ALA A 58 -0.83 -7.91 0.62
CA ALA A 58 -0.13 -7.17 1.67
C ALA A 58 1.38 -7.15 1.35
N PRO A 59 2.05 -5.99 1.44
CA PRO A 59 3.49 -5.92 1.25
C PRO A 59 4.21 -6.69 2.37
N GLY A 60 5.38 -7.24 2.06
CA GLY A 60 6.24 -7.82 3.09
C GLY A 60 6.82 -6.74 4.02
N ALA A 61 7.30 -7.14 5.20
CA ALA A 61 7.81 -6.22 6.22
C ALA A 61 8.91 -5.25 5.70
N ARG A 62 9.78 -5.72 4.79
CA ARG A 62 10.82 -4.88 4.17
C ARG A 62 10.23 -3.82 3.25
N GLU A 63 9.17 -4.17 2.53
CA GLU A 63 8.50 -3.28 1.57
C GLU A 63 7.65 -2.25 2.31
N GLU A 64 6.97 -2.66 3.39
CA GLU A 64 6.27 -1.74 4.30
C GLU A 64 7.26 -0.72 4.91
N LEU A 65 8.38 -1.20 5.45
CA LEU A 65 9.41 -0.32 6.00
C LEU A 65 9.96 0.64 4.95
N SER A 66 10.23 0.14 3.74
CA SER A 66 10.75 0.96 2.64
C SER A 66 9.74 2.02 2.19
N ALA A 67 8.46 1.67 2.12
CA ALA A 67 7.38 2.61 1.82
C ALA A 67 7.29 3.72 2.88
N ARG A 68 7.35 3.37 4.17
CA ARG A 68 7.33 4.33 5.28
C ARG A 68 8.57 5.25 5.31
N VAL A 69 9.74 4.69 5.02
CA VAL A 69 10.99 5.47 4.87
C VAL A 69 10.91 6.41 3.67
N ALA A 70 10.30 5.99 2.56
CA ALA A 70 10.09 6.86 1.40
C ALA A 70 9.21 8.07 1.72
N ILE A 71 8.19 7.94 2.58
CA ILE A 71 7.41 9.09 3.09
C ILE A 71 8.33 10.06 3.86
N ALA A 72 9.11 9.54 4.81
CA ALA A 72 10.00 10.35 5.63
C ALA A 72 11.06 11.09 4.78
N ASN A 73 11.56 10.43 3.74
CA ASN A 73 12.52 10.98 2.79
C ASN A 73 11.89 11.97 1.79
N GLY A 74 10.63 11.74 1.38
CA GLY A 74 9.88 12.67 0.53
C GLY A 74 9.58 13.98 1.26
N ASN A 75 9.16 13.89 2.52
CA ASN A 75 8.87 15.05 3.37
C ASN A 75 10.10 15.90 3.71
N SER A 76 11.30 15.33 3.66
CA SER A 76 12.56 16.07 3.90
C SER A 76 13.06 16.81 2.66
N ARG A 77 12.62 16.43 1.45
CA ARG A 77 12.99 17.11 0.19
C ARG A 77 12.08 18.30 -0.16
N SER A 78 10.94 18.45 0.53
CA SER A 78 10.00 19.57 0.36
C SER A 78 10.26 20.75 1.32
N ARG A 79 11.36 20.73 2.09
CA ARG A 79 11.67 21.76 3.10
C ARG A 79 12.92 22.59 2.74
N LEU A 80 13.07 22.97 1.48
CA LEU A 80 14.01 23.98 1.00
C LEU A 80 13.28 25.01 0.17
#